data_AF-A0A9E3VD57-F1
#
_entry.id   AF-A0A9E3VD57-F1
#
_cell.length_a   1.000
_cell.length_b   1.000
_cell.length_c   1.000
_cell.angle_alpha   90.00
_cell.angle_beta   90.00
_cell.angle_gamma   90.00
#
_symmetry.space_group_name_H-M   'P 1'
#
loop_
_entity.id
_entity.type
_entity.pdbx_description
1 polymer ?
#
loop_
_entity_poly.entity_id
_entity_poly.type
_entity_poly.pdbx_seq_one_letter_code
_entity_poly.pdbx_strand_id
1 'polypeptide(L)'
;MVRSALIGVLLSGLAQAKAPRLVVEAVGLDQAATAAAPSLAHLAEAAARDSGRFEVLRTSDVLDPAGADARSAKAAEAAGLVAQGKKDLDDLDTQKALQHFAGALAAYRAADLSREDTFQAFVEAWVLKAGAHVAQGEAQAAKQEIERIIGVAPRAEFPDALFPPDFLKVVEQQRRMVAKASGTLELTSTPAGARVWIDGTFRGVTPLSGKGLAGAKHLVVVSLPGYAQVQDELLPGAEAFTLSPLKSAEAVRVLERSVQASPATLARDEAARTFARLARAEQALLVVAKKSVTGERLELTALRLDVKDGHNLAYRVTTLPAADEGAVSAFLSGLFAADEPRQNGAPVTHGESSGGGSGRVVAGISLLAASGALAAVGIACGVSAGAKAVEYQQNPQVRTQVSQNLATQGRTFSVLADVSFLTALASAGVGTYLLASAPKGPSTEPEEAPRPRKDGAAKRAPPPPPPDRGEAQAQKKKDDEAAAKKREEDAAAQRRRDDEAQALKKKDEEAAAKKREDDAAAAQKRKGDDGQAKAKDDQRRRDEEQARQADEERKKKEAEEKKKAEEERRRQEEEAARKKKEADDKKKHEEDDLRNY
;
A
#
# COMPACT_ATOMS: atom_id res chain seq x y z
N MET A 1 -9.09 -59.62 -4.03
CA MET A 1 -10.42 -59.62 -3.37
C MET A 1 -10.53 -58.38 -2.49
N VAL A 2 -10.64 -57.20 -3.10
CA VAL A 2 -11.89 -56.42 -3.29
C VAL A 2 -12.58 -56.09 -1.95
N ARG A 3 -12.07 -55.06 -1.27
CA ARG A 3 -12.81 -54.18 -0.34
C ARG A 3 -11.93 -52.95 -0.09
N SER A 4 -12.14 -51.89 -0.89
CA SER A 4 -11.76 -50.49 -0.61
C SER A 4 -12.04 -49.54 -1.79
N ALA A 5 -12.50 -50.04 -2.94
CA ALA A 5 -12.88 -49.20 -4.08
C ALA A 5 -14.40 -49.06 -4.20
N LEU A 6 -15.08 -48.37 -3.27
CA LEU A 6 -16.48 -47.96 -3.47
C LEU A 6 -16.95 -46.78 -2.60
N ILE A 7 -16.08 -45.82 -2.29
CA ILE A 7 -16.47 -44.47 -1.78
C ILE A 7 -15.66 -43.41 -2.54
N GLY A 8 -15.76 -43.41 -3.87
CA GLY A 8 -14.92 -42.53 -4.70
C GLY A 8 -15.51 -42.06 -6.02
N VAL A 9 -16.81 -42.26 -6.30
CA VAL A 9 -17.38 -41.91 -7.62
C VAL A 9 -18.76 -41.22 -7.54
N LEU A 10 -19.09 -40.53 -6.44
CA LEU A 10 -20.36 -39.77 -6.35
C LEU A 10 -20.19 -38.32 -5.88
N LEU A 11 -19.09 -37.66 -6.25
CA LEU A 11 -18.93 -36.20 -6.16
C LEU A 11 -18.14 -35.67 -7.36
N SER A 12 -18.61 -35.99 -8.56
CA SER A 12 -18.16 -35.34 -9.79
C SER A 12 -19.36 -34.62 -10.40
N GLY A 13 -19.49 -33.31 -10.14
CA GLY A 13 -20.51 -32.51 -10.82
C GLY A 13 -21.06 -31.26 -10.11
N LEU A 14 -20.62 -30.91 -8.90
CA LEU A 14 -20.88 -29.55 -8.40
C LEU A 14 -19.75 -28.66 -8.93
N ALA A 15 -20.05 -27.82 -9.90
CA ALA A 15 -19.22 -26.67 -10.22
C ALA A 15 -18.92 -25.96 -8.89
N GLN A 16 -17.67 -26.01 -8.44
CA GLN A 16 -17.26 -25.36 -7.20
C GLN A 16 -17.59 -23.87 -7.40
N ALA A 17 -18.59 -23.38 -6.67
CA ALA A 17 -18.99 -21.98 -6.79
C ALA A 17 -17.75 -21.13 -6.58
N LYS A 18 -17.49 -20.19 -7.51
CA LYS A 18 -16.30 -19.35 -7.46
C LYS A 18 -16.23 -18.69 -6.08
N ALA A 19 -15.09 -18.81 -5.40
CA ALA A 19 -14.90 -18.20 -4.08
C ALA A 19 -15.13 -16.69 -4.16
N PRO A 20 -15.86 -16.08 -3.21
CA PRO A 20 -16.12 -14.65 -3.21
C PRO A 20 -14.82 -13.86 -3.11
N ARG A 21 -14.75 -12.75 -3.87
CA ARG A 21 -13.58 -11.87 -3.89
C ARG A 21 -13.60 -10.95 -2.68
N LEU A 22 -12.53 -10.95 -1.90
CA LEU A 22 -12.41 -10.18 -0.65
C LEU A 22 -11.26 -9.19 -0.76
N VAL A 23 -11.52 -7.91 -0.48
CA VAL A 23 -10.46 -6.91 -0.24
C VAL A 23 -10.34 -6.65 1.25
N VAL A 24 -9.11 -6.41 1.72
CA VAL A 24 -8.80 -6.19 3.14
C VAL A 24 -8.15 -4.82 3.30
N GLU A 25 -8.64 -4.03 4.24
CA GLU A 25 -8.04 -2.75 4.62
C GLU A 25 -7.94 -2.61 6.13
N ALA A 26 -6.91 -1.89 6.58
CA ALA A 26 -6.78 -1.51 7.97
C ALA A 26 -6.57 -0.01 8.10
N VAL A 27 -7.24 0.62 9.06
CA VAL A 27 -7.18 2.07 9.30
C VAL A 27 -6.88 2.34 10.76
N GLY A 28 -5.84 3.12 11.01
CA GLY A 28 -5.51 3.66 12.34
C GLY A 28 -6.25 4.96 12.64
N LEU A 29 -6.78 5.09 13.86
CA LEU A 29 -7.46 6.29 14.35
C LEU A 29 -6.53 7.30 15.03
N ASP A 30 -5.30 6.90 15.31
CA ASP A 30 -4.24 7.73 15.90
C ASP A 30 -2.88 7.34 15.33
N GLN A 31 -1.84 8.11 15.63
CA GLN A 31 -0.51 7.92 15.05
C GLN A 31 0.07 6.51 15.31
N ALA A 32 -0.12 5.95 16.51
CA ALA A 32 0.41 4.63 16.84
C ALA A 32 -0.35 3.53 16.09
N ALA A 33 -1.68 3.64 16.03
CA ALA A 33 -2.50 2.70 15.27
C ALA A 33 -2.26 2.81 13.74
N THR A 34 -2.02 4.00 13.22
CA THR A 34 -1.69 4.23 11.80
C THR A 34 -0.37 3.56 11.43
N ALA A 35 0.63 3.59 12.31
CA ALA A 35 1.88 2.86 12.10
C ALA A 35 1.68 1.33 12.08
N ALA A 36 0.71 0.80 12.82
CA ALA A 36 0.41 -0.63 12.89
C ALA A 36 -0.51 -1.14 11.75
N ALA A 37 -1.28 -0.24 11.12
CA ALA A 37 -2.31 -0.59 10.14
C ALA A 37 -1.79 -1.47 8.98
N PRO A 38 -0.65 -1.20 8.33
CA PRO A 38 -0.21 -2.03 7.21
C PRO A 38 0.14 -3.47 7.62
N SER A 39 0.67 -3.67 8.84
CA SER A 39 0.90 -5.01 9.42
C SER A 39 -0.41 -5.71 9.78
N LEU A 40 -1.38 -5.00 10.37
CA LEU A 40 -2.70 -5.55 10.67
C LEU A 40 -3.43 -6.01 9.40
N ALA A 41 -3.36 -5.22 8.32
CA ALA A 41 -3.92 -5.60 7.05
C ALA A 41 -3.21 -6.82 6.44
N HIS A 42 -1.88 -6.92 6.56
CA HIS A 42 -1.15 -8.13 6.12
C HIS A 42 -1.61 -9.39 6.89
N LEU A 43 -1.73 -9.31 8.22
CA LEU A 43 -2.21 -10.43 9.05
C LEU A 43 -3.66 -10.79 8.72
N ALA A 44 -4.52 -9.79 8.44
CA ALA A 44 -5.91 -10.01 8.08
C ALA A 44 -6.05 -10.65 6.69
N GLU A 45 -5.20 -10.27 5.73
CA GLU A 45 -5.10 -10.95 4.43
C GLU A 45 -4.61 -12.40 4.58
N ALA A 46 -3.62 -12.66 5.44
CA ALA A 46 -3.14 -14.01 5.72
C ALA A 46 -4.26 -14.88 6.32
N ALA A 47 -4.93 -14.40 7.37
CA ALA A 47 -6.06 -15.10 7.98
C ALA A 47 -7.20 -15.37 6.98
N ALA A 48 -7.44 -14.45 6.04
CA ALA A 48 -8.42 -14.65 4.98
C ALA A 48 -7.99 -15.76 4.00
N ARG A 49 -6.72 -15.80 3.58
CA ARG A 49 -6.18 -16.85 2.69
C ARG A 49 -6.22 -18.21 3.37
N ASP A 50 -5.78 -18.28 4.63
CA ASP A 50 -5.72 -19.52 5.42
C ASP A 50 -7.10 -20.13 5.66
N SER A 51 -8.17 -19.31 5.65
CA SER A 51 -9.54 -19.81 5.72
C SER A 51 -9.94 -20.66 4.50
N GLY A 52 -9.28 -20.48 3.35
CA GLY A 52 -9.61 -21.14 2.08
C GLY A 52 -10.98 -20.75 1.49
N ARG A 53 -11.67 -19.77 2.07
CA ARG A 53 -13.05 -19.38 1.70
C ARG A 53 -13.12 -18.26 0.66
N PHE A 54 -12.01 -17.56 0.37
CA PHE A 54 -12.03 -16.29 -0.38
C PHE A 54 -10.92 -16.22 -1.44
N GLU A 55 -11.23 -15.54 -2.55
CA GLU A 55 -10.22 -15.00 -3.46
C GLU A 55 -9.74 -13.65 -2.88
N VAL A 56 -8.65 -13.66 -2.11
CA VAL A 56 -8.14 -12.44 -1.44
C VAL A 56 -7.41 -11.55 -2.45
N LEU A 57 -7.97 -10.37 -2.67
CA LEU A 57 -7.38 -9.33 -3.52
C LEU A 57 -6.35 -8.53 -2.73
N ARG A 58 -5.12 -8.43 -3.24
CA ARG A 58 -4.12 -7.54 -2.66
C ARG A 58 -4.42 -6.11 -3.07
N THR A 59 -4.53 -5.23 -2.08
CA THR A 59 -4.81 -3.81 -2.27
C THR A 59 -3.86 -3.13 -3.25
N SER A 60 -2.56 -3.45 -3.19
CA SER A 60 -1.56 -2.91 -4.12
C SER A 60 -1.90 -3.24 -5.57
N ASP A 61 -2.37 -4.46 -5.84
CA ASP A 61 -2.70 -4.92 -7.19
C ASP A 61 -4.03 -4.31 -7.68
N VAL A 62 -4.99 -4.11 -6.77
CA VAL A 62 -6.25 -3.41 -7.06
C VAL A 62 -6.00 -1.96 -7.46
N LEU A 63 -5.08 -1.29 -6.77
CA LEU A 63 -4.78 0.12 -6.99
C LEU A 63 -3.82 0.32 -8.16
N ASP A 64 -3.04 -0.69 -8.53
CA ASP A 64 -2.12 -0.70 -9.67
C ASP A 64 -2.41 -1.88 -10.61
N PRO A 65 -3.59 -1.92 -11.29
CA PRO A 65 -3.93 -3.06 -12.12
C PRO A 65 -2.96 -3.25 -13.29
N ALA A 66 -2.51 -2.15 -13.91
CA ALA A 66 -1.56 -2.21 -15.02
C ALA A 66 -0.19 -2.73 -14.58
N GLY A 67 0.33 -2.27 -13.43
CA GLY A 67 1.58 -2.80 -12.90
C GLY A 67 1.45 -4.23 -12.39
N ALA A 68 0.31 -4.61 -11.80
CA ALA A 68 0.04 -5.98 -11.41
C ALA A 68 0.00 -6.93 -12.62
N ASP A 69 -0.68 -6.52 -13.71
CA ASP A 69 -0.71 -7.27 -14.97
C ASP A 69 0.70 -7.41 -15.56
N ALA A 70 1.50 -6.35 -15.54
CA ALA A 70 2.88 -6.38 -16.02
C ALA A 70 3.76 -7.33 -15.19
N ARG A 71 3.67 -7.29 -13.85
CA ARG A 71 4.40 -8.21 -12.96
C ARG A 71 3.93 -9.66 -13.15
N SER A 72 2.64 -9.89 -13.34
CA SER A 72 2.07 -11.21 -13.62
C SER A 72 2.54 -11.75 -14.97
N ALA A 73 2.61 -10.91 -16.01
CA ALA A 73 3.13 -11.30 -17.32
C ALA A 73 4.61 -11.70 -17.24
N LYS A 74 5.40 -11.01 -16.40
CA LYS A 74 6.80 -11.37 -16.15
C LYS A 74 6.96 -12.69 -15.41
N ALA A 75 6.09 -13.01 -14.47
CA ALA A 75 6.08 -14.34 -13.85
C ALA A 75 5.75 -15.45 -14.87
N ALA A 76 4.79 -15.21 -15.76
CA ALA A 76 4.42 -16.18 -16.81
C ALA A 76 5.54 -16.37 -17.86
N GLU A 77 6.20 -15.27 -18.28
CA GLU A 77 7.40 -15.32 -19.13
C GLU A 77 8.51 -16.15 -18.48
N ALA A 78 8.79 -15.90 -17.20
CA ALA A 78 9.78 -16.66 -16.44
C ALA A 78 9.44 -18.15 -16.38
N ALA A 79 8.20 -18.52 -16.08
CA ALA A 79 7.76 -19.91 -16.05
C ALA A 79 7.92 -20.61 -17.41
N GLY A 80 7.64 -19.90 -18.51
CA GLY A 80 7.88 -20.39 -19.87
C GLY A 80 9.37 -20.68 -20.14
N LEU A 81 10.25 -19.77 -19.71
CA LEU A 81 11.71 -19.94 -19.82
C LEU A 81 12.22 -21.09 -18.95
N VAL A 82 11.68 -21.28 -17.73
CA VAL A 82 12.02 -22.44 -16.90
C VAL A 82 11.64 -23.75 -17.58
N ALA A 83 10.45 -23.82 -18.19
CA ALA A 83 10.01 -25.02 -18.91
C ALA A 83 10.93 -25.33 -20.11
N GLN A 84 11.35 -24.31 -20.86
CA GLN A 84 12.32 -24.46 -21.95
C GLN A 84 13.69 -24.91 -21.43
N GLY A 85 14.20 -24.29 -20.36
CA GLY A 85 15.48 -24.66 -19.76
C GLY A 85 15.50 -26.09 -19.21
N LYS A 86 14.39 -26.55 -18.60
CA LYS A 86 14.25 -27.96 -18.17
C LYS A 86 14.35 -28.92 -19.36
N LYS A 87 13.65 -28.61 -20.46
CA LYS A 87 13.72 -29.41 -21.69
C LYS A 87 15.13 -29.46 -22.26
N ASP A 88 15.81 -28.32 -22.36
CA ASP A 88 17.18 -28.30 -22.87
C ASP A 88 18.15 -29.08 -21.98
N LEU A 89 17.93 -29.06 -20.66
CA LEU A 89 18.72 -29.85 -19.71
C LEU A 89 18.49 -31.36 -19.91
N ASP A 90 17.23 -31.78 -20.12
CA ASP A 90 16.88 -33.17 -20.43
C ASP A 90 17.49 -33.62 -21.77
N ASP A 91 17.56 -32.72 -22.75
CA ASP A 91 18.21 -32.93 -24.06
C ASP A 91 19.75 -32.81 -23.99
N LEU A 92 20.33 -32.61 -22.79
CA LEU A 92 21.76 -32.42 -22.51
C LEU A 92 22.39 -31.16 -23.16
N ASP A 93 21.58 -30.20 -23.62
CA ASP A 93 22.02 -28.89 -24.11
C ASP A 93 22.16 -27.90 -22.94
N THR A 94 23.20 -28.11 -22.11
CA THR A 94 23.40 -27.34 -20.87
C THR A 94 23.62 -25.85 -21.12
N GLN A 95 24.21 -25.48 -22.26
CA GLN A 95 24.44 -24.08 -22.61
C GLN A 95 23.13 -23.33 -22.86
N LYS A 96 22.20 -23.92 -23.64
CA LYS A 96 20.88 -23.31 -23.83
C LYS A 96 20.06 -23.33 -22.55
N ALA A 97 20.13 -24.41 -21.77
CA ALA A 97 19.47 -24.48 -20.47
C ALA A 97 19.91 -23.32 -19.55
N LEU A 98 21.21 -23.04 -19.47
CA LEU A 98 21.76 -21.91 -18.71
C LEU A 98 21.25 -20.56 -19.23
N GLN A 99 21.13 -20.37 -20.55
CA GLN A 99 20.58 -19.15 -21.13
C GLN A 99 19.11 -18.95 -20.75
N HIS A 100 18.28 -19.99 -20.89
CA HIS A 100 16.88 -19.94 -20.52
C HIS A 100 16.69 -19.72 -19.01
N PHE A 101 17.42 -20.41 -18.15
CA PHE A 101 17.33 -20.18 -16.71
C PHE A 101 17.83 -18.79 -16.32
N ALA A 102 18.89 -18.26 -16.94
CA ALA A 102 19.33 -16.88 -16.69
C ALA A 102 18.24 -15.86 -17.09
N GLY A 103 17.59 -16.06 -18.24
CA GLY A 103 16.43 -15.28 -18.67
C GLY A 103 15.26 -15.38 -17.70
N ALA A 104 14.96 -16.59 -17.20
CA ALA A 104 13.90 -16.82 -16.23
C ALA A 104 14.14 -16.04 -14.93
N LEU A 105 15.37 -16.07 -14.40
CA LEU A 105 15.72 -15.32 -13.19
C LEU A 105 15.60 -13.80 -13.42
N ALA A 106 15.96 -13.29 -14.60
CA ALA A 106 15.76 -11.88 -14.93
C ALA A 106 14.27 -11.51 -15.02
N ALA A 107 13.45 -12.37 -15.61
CA ALA A 107 12.01 -12.17 -15.70
C ALA A 107 11.33 -12.23 -14.31
N TYR A 108 11.71 -13.18 -13.44
CA TYR A 108 11.22 -13.23 -12.06
C TYR A 108 11.60 -11.99 -11.23
N ARG A 109 12.80 -11.42 -11.43
CA ARG A 109 13.19 -10.13 -10.82
C ARG A 109 12.37 -8.94 -11.29
N ALA A 110 11.71 -9.05 -12.43
CA ALA A 110 10.75 -8.06 -12.92
C ALA A 110 9.29 -8.43 -12.56
N ALA A 111 9.07 -9.62 -11.99
CA ALA A 111 7.80 -10.03 -11.41
C ALA A 111 7.70 -9.60 -9.95
N ASP A 112 6.60 -9.98 -9.29
CA ASP A 112 6.38 -9.69 -7.87
C ASP A 112 6.87 -10.83 -6.98
N LEU A 113 8.05 -10.67 -6.38
CA LEU A 113 8.64 -11.65 -5.46
C LEU A 113 8.15 -11.52 -4.02
N SER A 114 7.21 -10.63 -3.71
CA SER A 114 6.50 -10.64 -2.42
C SER A 114 5.46 -11.76 -2.33
N ARG A 115 5.15 -12.39 -3.46
CA ARG A 115 4.29 -13.56 -3.57
C ARG A 115 5.10 -14.81 -3.27
N GLU A 116 4.65 -15.62 -2.33
CA GLU A 116 5.35 -16.84 -1.91
C GLU A 116 5.50 -17.84 -3.07
N ASP A 117 4.45 -18.06 -3.85
CA ASP A 117 4.45 -18.93 -5.03
C ASP A 117 5.46 -18.48 -6.09
N THR A 118 5.47 -17.18 -6.43
CA THR A 118 6.46 -16.62 -7.36
C THR A 118 7.88 -16.73 -6.82
N PHE A 119 8.08 -16.47 -5.52
CA PHE A 119 9.40 -16.56 -4.90
C PHE A 119 9.93 -18.00 -4.88
N GLN A 120 9.10 -18.99 -4.55
CA GLN A 120 9.50 -20.40 -4.58
C GLN A 120 9.85 -20.83 -6.02
N ALA A 121 9.06 -20.43 -7.01
CA ALA A 121 9.35 -20.71 -8.42
C ALA A 121 10.64 -20.04 -8.91
N PHE A 122 10.96 -18.84 -8.40
CA PHE A 122 12.25 -18.18 -8.63
C PHE A 122 13.42 -18.97 -8.05
N VAL A 123 13.30 -19.43 -6.79
CA VAL A 123 14.33 -20.25 -6.13
C VAL A 123 14.52 -21.58 -6.87
N GLU A 124 13.45 -22.24 -7.28
CA GLU A 124 13.51 -23.47 -8.08
C GLU A 124 14.27 -23.24 -9.40
N ALA A 125 13.93 -22.18 -10.14
CA ALA A 125 14.64 -21.83 -11.37
C ALA A 125 16.14 -21.58 -11.13
N TRP A 126 16.49 -20.99 -9.98
CA TRP A 126 17.88 -20.72 -9.62
C TRP A 126 18.64 -22.00 -9.27
N VAL A 127 18.01 -22.91 -8.53
CA VAL A 127 18.55 -24.25 -8.26
C VAL A 127 18.77 -25.01 -9.57
N LEU A 128 17.83 -24.96 -10.51
CA LEU A 128 17.98 -25.61 -11.82
C LEU A 128 19.15 -25.02 -12.62
N LYS A 129 19.34 -23.70 -12.58
CA LYS A 129 20.53 -23.06 -13.16
C LYS A 129 21.82 -23.58 -12.52
N ALA A 130 21.87 -23.72 -11.20
CA ALA A 130 23.02 -24.28 -10.50
C ALA A 130 23.27 -25.75 -10.92
N GLY A 131 22.21 -26.54 -11.07
CA GLY A 131 22.27 -27.92 -11.57
C GLY A 131 22.77 -28.01 -13.01
N ALA A 132 22.38 -27.06 -13.87
CA ALA A 132 22.90 -26.97 -15.24
C ALA A 132 24.41 -26.67 -15.27
N HIS A 133 24.93 -25.84 -14.35
CA HIS A 133 26.38 -25.66 -14.18
C HIS A 133 27.08 -26.97 -13.74
N VAL A 134 26.46 -27.75 -12.86
CA VAL A 134 26.97 -29.08 -12.48
C VAL A 134 27.04 -30.01 -13.69
N ALA A 135 25.96 -30.09 -14.47
CA ALA A 135 25.89 -30.92 -15.67
C ALA A 135 26.92 -30.51 -16.73
N GLN A 136 27.22 -29.21 -16.85
CA GLN A 136 28.24 -28.68 -17.76
C GLN A 136 29.68 -28.91 -17.28
N GLY A 137 29.88 -29.40 -16.04
CA GLY A 137 31.21 -29.57 -15.44
C GLY A 137 31.81 -28.28 -14.84
N GLU A 138 31.03 -27.21 -14.72
CA GLU A 138 31.46 -25.91 -14.20
C GLU A 138 31.35 -25.86 -12.67
N ALA A 139 32.14 -26.69 -11.99
CA ALA A 139 32.03 -26.89 -10.56
C ALA A 139 32.15 -25.61 -9.72
N GLN A 140 33.01 -24.66 -10.14
CA GLN A 140 33.16 -23.40 -9.41
C GLN A 140 31.95 -22.48 -9.58
N ALA A 141 31.37 -22.42 -10.77
CA ALA A 141 30.15 -21.64 -11.02
C ALA A 141 28.97 -22.23 -10.23
N ALA A 142 28.81 -23.55 -10.25
CA ALA A 142 27.78 -24.23 -9.46
C ALA A 142 27.89 -23.95 -7.95
N LYS A 143 29.11 -24.01 -7.38
CA LYS A 143 29.34 -23.66 -5.96
C LYS A 143 28.97 -22.22 -5.64
N GLN A 144 29.35 -21.26 -6.49
CA GLN A 144 28.99 -19.85 -6.30
C GLN A 144 27.46 -19.64 -6.35
N GLU A 145 26.75 -20.32 -7.24
CA GLU A 145 25.29 -20.24 -7.27
C GLU A 145 24.68 -20.87 -6.01
N ILE A 146 25.15 -22.03 -5.56
CA ILE A 146 24.71 -22.67 -4.31
C ILE A 146 24.90 -21.73 -3.11
N GLU A 147 26.07 -21.10 -3.00
CA GLU A 147 26.37 -20.16 -1.92
C GLU A 147 25.38 -18.99 -1.86
N ARG A 148 25.04 -18.43 -3.03
CA ARG A 148 24.08 -17.32 -3.16
C ARG A 148 22.64 -17.77 -2.89
N ILE A 149 22.24 -18.93 -3.42
CA ILE A 149 20.91 -19.50 -3.20
C ILE A 149 20.68 -19.73 -1.70
N ILE A 150 21.61 -20.38 -1.00
CA ILE A 150 21.47 -20.65 0.44
C ILE A 150 21.55 -19.36 1.27
N GLY A 151 22.22 -18.31 0.78
CA GLY A 151 22.20 -16.99 1.40
C GLY A 151 20.81 -16.35 1.42
N VAL A 152 20.02 -16.54 0.37
CA VAL A 152 18.67 -15.98 0.18
C VAL A 152 17.57 -16.92 0.66
N ALA A 153 17.67 -18.21 0.33
CA ALA A 153 16.73 -19.26 0.64
C ALA A 153 17.45 -20.43 1.32
N PRO A 154 17.75 -20.35 2.64
CA PRO A 154 18.48 -21.40 3.36
C PRO A 154 17.80 -22.78 3.32
N ARG A 155 16.48 -22.80 3.10
CA ARG A 155 15.64 -24.00 3.01
C ARG A 155 15.44 -24.49 1.57
N ALA A 156 16.06 -23.89 0.57
CA ALA A 156 15.97 -24.34 -0.82
C ALA A 156 16.38 -25.82 -0.95
N GLU A 157 15.61 -26.59 -1.72
CA GLU A 157 15.85 -28.00 -1.97
C GLU A 157 16.79 -28.20 -3.16
N PHE A 158 17.74 -29.13 -3.05
CA PHE A 158 18.72 -29.46 -4.09
C PHE A 158 18.56 -30.95 -4.44
N PRO A 159 17.94 -31.30 -5.58
CA PRO A 159 17.68 -32.70 -5.92
C PRO A 159 18.95 -33.50 -6.18
N ASP A 160 19.07 -34.68 -5.55
CA ASP A 160 20.23 -35.59 -5.69
C ASP A 160 20.51 -35.98 -7.15
N ALA A 161 19.46 -36.01 -8.00
CA ALA A 161 19.59 -36.28 -9.43
C ALA A 161 20.41 -35.23 -10.20
N LEU A 162 20.41 -33.97 -9.73
CA LEU A 162 21.15 -32.87 -10.35
C LEU A 162 22.44 -32.53 -9.59
N PHE A 163 22.52 -32.90 -8.31
CA PHE A 163 23.61 -32.52 -7.42
C PHE A 163 24.29 -33.77 -6.81
N PRO A 164 25.47 -34.16 -7.31
CA PRO A 164 26.28 -35.21 -6.71
C PRO A 164 26.62 -34.94 -5.23
N PRO A 165 26.97 -35.97 -4.44
CA PRO A 165 27.20 -35.85 -2.99
C PRO A 165 28.19 -34.76 -2.57
N ASP A 166 29.19 -34.44 -3.40
CA ASP A 166 30.16 -33.40 -3.08
C ASP A 166 29.57 -31.99 -3.10
N PHE A 167 28.57 -31.72 -3.96
CA PHE A 167 27.84 -30.45 -3.94
C PHE A 167 26.85 -30.40 -2.77
N LEU A 168 26.20 -31.51 -2.43
CA LEU A 168 25.31 -31.58 -1.27
C LEU A 168 26.06 -31.31 0.05
N LYS A 169 27.32 -31.75 0.16
CA LYS A 169 28.19 -31.36 1.29
C LYS A 169 28.41 -29.84 1.35
N VAL A 170 28.59 -29.18 0.20
CA VAL A 170 28.73 -27.70 0.13
C VAL A 170 27.43 -27.02 0.57
N VAL A 171 26.27 -27.51 0.13
CA VAL A 171 24.95 -27.02 0.57
C VAL A 171 24.83 -27.06 2.10
N GLU A 172 25.14 -28.21 2.72
CA GLU A 172 25.06 -28.38 4.17
C GLU A 172 26.08 -27.52 4.93
N GLN A 173 27.30 -27.38 4.40
CA GLN A 173 28.30 -26.47 4.97
C GLN A 173 27.81 -25.02 4.93
N GLN A 174 27.27 -24.58 3.79
CA GLN A 174 26.75 -23.24 3.61
C GLN A 174 25.56 -22.96 4.53
N ARG A 175 24.62 -23.91 4.68
CA ARG A 175 23.48 -23.80 5.61
C ARG A 175 23.95 -23.55 7.04
N ARG A 176 25.01 -24.26 7.49
CA ARG A 176 25.59 -24.06 8.83
C ARG A 176 26.25 -22.68 9.00
N MET A 177 26.82 -22.13 7.93
CA MET A 177 27.39 -20.77 7.97
C MET A 177 26.30 -19.71 8.02
N VAL A 178 25.28 -19.82 7.16
CA VAL A 178 24.15 -18.87 7.12
C VAL A 178 23.31 -18.91 8.39
N ALA A 179 23.19 -20.07 9.05
CA ALA A 179 22.53 -20.19 10.36
C ALA A 179 23.18 -19.32 11.47
N LYS A 180 24.43 -18.87 11.27
CA LYS A 180 25.15 -17.97 12.19
C LYS A 180 25.25 -16.54 11.66
N ALA A 181 24.54 -16.21 10.59
CA ALA A 181 24.62 -14.89 9.98
C ALA A 181 23.98 -13.81 10.87
N SER A 182 24.59 -12.63 10.87
CA SER A 182 24.19 -11.51 11.71
C SER A 182 24.02 -10.21 10.92
N GLY A 183 23.90 -10.29 9.59
CA GLY A 183 23.64 -9.14 8.73
C GLY A 183 22.32 -8.48 9.11
N THR A 184 22.27 -7.15 8.94
CA THR A 184 21.09 -6.34 9.22
C THR A 184 20.82 -5.43 8.03
N LEU A 185 19.56 -5.35 7.59
CA LEU A 185 19.06 -4.36 6.65
C LEU A 185 18.23 -3.32 7.41
N GLU A 186 18.68 -2.07 7.38
CA GLU A 186 17.96 -0.91 7.92
C GLU A 186 17.22 -0.22 6.76
N LEU A 187 15.91 -0.41 6.70
CA LEU A 187 15.08 0.00 5.56
C LEU A 187 14.12 1.10 5.98
N THR A 188 14.16 2.22 5.26
CA THR A 188 13.22 3.33 5.43
C THR A 188 12.47 3.59 4.12
N SER A 189 11.29 4.20 4.20
CA SER A 189 10.59 4.66 3.00
C SER A 189 9.92 6.01 3.20
N THR A 190 9.73 6.71 2.08
CA THR A 190 8.93 7.92 1.98
C THR A 190 7.79 7.69 0.99
N PRO A 191 6.52 7.63 1.43
CA PRO A 191 6.05 7.69 2.83
C PRO A 191 6.47 6.48 3.68
N ALA A 192 6.47 6.64 5.00
CA ALA A 192 6.71 5.56 5.96
C ALA A 192 5.50 4.61 6.07
N GLY A 193 5.71 3.43 6.67
CA GLY A 193 4.67 2.40 6.82
C GLY A 193 4.52 1.50 5.59
N ALA A 194 5.50 1.48 4.69
CA ALA A 194 5.49 0.56 3.56
C ALA A 194 5.77 -0.86 4.04
N ARG A 195 4.99 -1.83 3.57
CA ARG A 195 5.21 -3.26 3.82
C ARG A 195 6.50 -3.72 3.15
N VAL A 196 7.27 -4.54 3.84
CA VAL A 196 8.56 -5.05 3.38
C VAL A 196 8.58 -6.57 3.39
N TRP A 197 8.96 -7.15 2.27
CA TRP A 197 9.33 -8.55 2.16
C TRP A 197 10.82 -8.65 1.89
N ILE A 198 11.48 -9.58 2.57
CA ILE A 198 12.89 -9.93 2.33
C ILE A 198 12.91 -11.42 2.03
N ASP A 199 13.41 -11.77 0.85
CA ASP A 199 13.48 -13.14 0.33
C ASP A 199 12.12 -13.85 0.38
N GLY A 200 11.10 -13.20 -0.20
CA GLY A 200 9.72 -13.70 -0.27
C GLY A 200 8.95 -13.71 1.06
N THR A 201 9.61 -13.44 2.17
CA THR A 201 9.01 -13.48 3.52
C THR A 201 8.67 -12.07 3.98
N PHE A 202 7.45 -11.85 4.47
CA PHE A 202 7.08 -10.58 5.08
C PHE A 202 7.90 -10.36 6.36
N ARG A 203 8.59 -9.22 6.47
CA ARG A 203 9.44 -8.88 7.61
C ARG A 203 8.93 -7.71 8.45
N GLY A 204 7.87 -7.04 8.00
CA GLY A 204 7.25 -5.92 8.72
C GLY A 204 7.04 -4.70 7.82
N VAL A 205 7.11 -3.51 8.42
CA VAL A 205 6.84 -2.24 7.76
C VAL A 205 7.96 -1.24 8.03
N THR A 206 8.19 -0.29 7.12
CA THR A 206 9.21 0.74 7.28
C THR A 206 8.81 1.80 8.35
N PRO A 207 9.77 2.33 9.13
CA PRO A 207 11.17 1.90 9.25
C PRO A 207 11.32 0.49 9.82
N LEU A 208 12.18 -0.33 9.21
CA LEU A 208 12.40 -1.73 9.56
C LEU A 208 13.89 -2.02 9.78
N SER A 209 14.22 -2.70 10.88
CA SER A 209 15.55 -3.29 11.13
C SER A 209 15.46 -4.81 10.95
N GLY A 210 15.74 -5.29 9.73
CA GLY A 210 15.68 -6.70 9.34
C GLY A 210 16.99 -7.43 9.66
N LYS A 211 17.02 -8.21 10.75
CA LYS A 211 18.23 -8.89 11.25
C LYS A 211 18.33 -10.35 10.81
N GLY A 212 19.51 -10.95 11.01
CA GLY A 212 19.77 -12.37 10.78
C GLY A 212 19.94 -12.71 9.30
N LEU A 213 20.45 -11.76 8.52
CA LEU A 213 20.65 -11.88 7.08
C LEU A 213 22.07 -12.34 6.76
N ALA A 214 22.21 -13.13 5.70
CA ALA A 214 23.50 -13.57 5.19
C ALA A 214 24.30 -12.39 4.61
N GLY A 215 25.62 -12.55 4.46
CA GLY A 215 26.46 -11.61 3.70
C GLY A 215 26.25 -11.70 2.19
N ALA A 216 25.00 -11.84 1.73
CA ALA A 216 24.60 -12.01 0.34
C ALA A 216 23.62 -10.89 -0.06
N LYS A 217 23.38 -10.73 -1.37
CA LYS A 217 22.33 -9.84 -1.85
C LYS A 217 20.97 -10.48 -1.58
N HIS A 218 20.14 -9.79 -0.83
CA HIS A 218 18.79 -10.19 -0.46
C HIS A 218 17.77 -9.50 -1.36
N LEU A 219 16.70 -10.21 -1.70
CA LEU A 219 15.62 -9.69 -2.54
C LEU A 219 14.63 -8.94 -1.66
N VAL A 220 14.57 -7.62 -1.83
CA VAL A 220 13.72 -6.75 -1.01
C VAL A 220 12.59 -6.22 -1.86
N VAL A 221 11.37 -6.39 -1.39
CA VAL A 221 10.16 -5.86 -2.01
C VAL A 221 9.49 -4.90 -1.05
N VAL A 222 9.23 -3.68 -1.51
CA VAL A 222 8.59 -2.61 -0.73
C VAL A 222 7.29 -2.21 -1.40
N SER A 223 6.18 -2.27 -0.66
CA SER A 223 4.85 -1.96 -1.17
C SER A 223 4.03 -1.16 -0.16
N LEU A 224 3.37 -0.11 -0.65
CA LEU A 224 2.43 0.70 0.13
C LEU A 224 1.16 0.91 -0.70
N PRO A 225 -0.05 0.63 -0.17
CA PRO A 225 -1.31 0.94 -0.85
C PRO A 225 -1.35 2.35 -1.44
N GLY A 226 -1.66 2.44 -2.73
CA GLY A 226 -1.69 3.71 -3.45
C GLY A 226 -0.34 4.18 -3.98
N TYR A 227 0.72 3.39 -3.86
CA TYR A 227 2.05 3.71 -4.40
C TYR A 227 2.57 2.57 -5.30
N ALA A 228 3.41 2.92 -6.26
CA ALA A 228 4.08 1.95 -7.12
C ALA A 228 5.03 1.08 -6.26
N GLN A 229 4.93 -0.23 -6.43
CA GLN A 229 5.79 -1.20 -5.77
C GLN A 229 7.23 -1.08 -6.28
N VAL A 230 8.20 -1.26 -5.38
CA VAL A 230 9.63 -1.28 -5.70
C VAL A 230 10.21 -2.62 -5.27
N GLN A 231 11.14 -3.14 -6.06
CA GLN A 231 11.87 -4.38 -5.80
C GLN A 231 13.35 -4.16 -6.12
N ASP A 232 14.25 -4.57 -5.23
CA ASP A 232 15.69 -4.40 -5.38
C ASP A 232 16.49 -5.55 -4.73
N GLU A 233 17.77 -5.68 -5.07
CA GLU A 233 18.71 -6.64 -4.50
C GLU A 233 19.77 -5.94 -3.65
N LEU A 234 19.68 -6.11 -2.34
CA LEU A 234 20.48 -5.33 -1.38
C LEU A 234 21.40 -6.22 -0.55
N LEU A 235 22.64 -5.77 -0.35
CA LEU A 235 23.51 -6.32 0.71
C LEU A 235 23.04 -5.76 2.07
N PRO A 236 23.27 -6.48 3.19
CA PRO A 236 23.06 -5.91 4.52
C PRO A 236 23.73 -4.53 4.67
N GLY A 237 22.98 -3.57 5.21
CA GLY A 237 23.30 -2.15 5.15
C GLY A 237 22.06 -1.28 5.39
N ALA A 238 22.17 0.01 5.10
CA ALA A 238 21.05 0.94 5.21
C ALA A 238 20.59 1.39 3.82
N GLU A 239 19.28 1.38 3.58
CA GLU A 239 18.67 1.78 2.31
C GLU A 239 17.39 2.61 2.54
N ALA A 240 17.11 3.55 1.64
CA ALA A 240 15.97 4.45 1.74
C ALA A 240 15.18 4.51 0.44
N PHE A 241 13.92 4.07 0.48
CA PHE A 241 13.04 4.04 -0.68
C PHE A 241 12.18 5.30 -0.80
N THR A 242 12.05 5.85 -2.00
CA THR A 242 11.05 6.88 -2.29
C THR A 242 9.97 6.29 -3.19
N LEU A 243 8.77 6.13 -2.64
CA LEU A 243 7.66 5.50 -3.34
C LEU A 243 6.89 6.52 -4.18
N SER A 244 6.62 6.17 -5.44
CA SER A 244 5.88 7.04 -6.36
C SER A 244 4.37 6.85 -6.17
N PRO A 245 3.59 7.92 -5.91
CA PRO A 245 2.14 7.78 -5.71
C PRO A 245 1.43 7.42 -7.02
N LEU A 246 0.43 6.57 -6.91
CA LEU A 246 -0.48 6.20 -7.99
C LEU A 246 -1.65 7.18 -8.05
N LYS A 247 -2.31 7.26 -9.21
CA LYS A 247 -3.54 8.06 -9.37
C LYS A 247 -4.67 7.54 -8.46
N SER A 248 -4.70 6.24 -8.21
CA SER A 248 -5.66 5.53 -7.37
C SER A 248 -5.42 5.72 -5.87
N ALA A 249 -4.31 6.32 -5.44
CA ALA A 249 -3.99 6.55 -4.03
C ALA A 249 -5.08 7.32 -3.28
N GLU A 250 -5.80 8.20 -3.99
CA GLU A 250 -6.86 9.00 -3.40
C GLU A 250 -8.02 8.13 -2.88
N ALA A 251 -8.27 6.96 -3.47
CA ALA A 251 -9.32 6.05 -3.00
C ALA A 251 -9.05 5.55 -1.58
N VAL A 252 -7.78 5.21 -1.28
CA VAL A 252 -7.35 4.79 0.07
C VAL A 252 -7.48 5.96 1.04
N ARG A 253 -7.01 7.16 0.64
CA ARG A 253 -7.09 8.36 1.49
C ARG A 253 -8.52 8.77 1.81
N VAL A 254 -9.45 8.60 0.86
CA VAL A 254 -10.88 8.87 1.10
C VAL A 254 -11.46 7.85 2.08
N LEU A 255 -11.13 6.56 1.93
CA LEU A 255 -11.52 5.52 2.88
C LEU A 255 -11.00 5.86 4.29
N GLU A 256 -9.69 6.06 4.43
CA GLU A 256 -9.04 6.36 5.71
C GLU A 256 -9.66 7.58 6.39
N ARG A 257 -9.80 8.71 5.67
CA ARG A 257 -10.41 9.93 6.23
C ARG A 257 -11.84 9.70 6.68
N SER A 258 -12.63 8.94 5.92
CA SER A 258 -14.03 8.65 6.27
C SER A 258 -14.13 7.80 7.53
N VAL A 259 -13.28 6.77 7.64
CA VAL A 259 -13.21 5.89 8.81
C VAL A 259 -12.70 6.67 10.04
N GLN A 260 -11.68 7.52 9.88
CA GLN A 260 -11.16 8.36 10.97
C GLN A 260 -12.19 9.37 11.48
N ALA A 261 -12.96 9.98 10.58
CA ALA A 261 -14.00 10.94 10.95
C ALA A 261 -15.21 10.28 11.63
N SER A 262 -15.49 9.01 11.35
CA SER A 262 -16.70 8.33 11.82
C SER A 262 -16.47 6.83 12.06
N PRO A 263 -15.62 6.45 13.03
CA PRO A 263 -15.10 5.08 13.17
C PRO A 263 -16.10 4.03 13.65
N ALA A 264 -17.25 4.46 14.18
CA ALA A 264 -18.27 3.58 14.75
C ALA A 264 -19.65 3.71 14.08
N THR A 265 -19.78 4.45 12.98
CA THR A 265 -21.09 4.69 12.32
C THR A 265 -21.22 3.93 11.00
N LEU A 266 -22.42 3.93 10.41
CA LEU A 266 -22.65 3.37 9.08
C LEU A 266 -21.86 4.06 7.95
N ALA A 267 -21.34 5.27 8.18
CA ALA A 267 -20.50 5.97 7.20
C ALA A 267 -19.17 5.24 6.97
N ARG A 268 -18.61 4.61 8.01
CA ARG A 268 -17.44 3.72 7.90
C ARG A 268 -17.73 2.56 6.95
N ASP A 269 -18.88 1.91 7.14
CA ASP A 269 -19.27 0.71 6.40
C ASP A 269 -19.48 1.06 4.92
N GLU A 270 -20.12 2.20 4.62
CA GLU A 270 -20.30 2.66 3.24
C GLU A 270 -18.98 3.08 2.58
N ALA A 271 -18.04 3.68 3.33
CA ALA A 271 -16.70 3.97 2.82
C ALA A 271 -15.96 2.69 2.43
N ALA A 272 -15.99 1.67 3.29
CA ALA A 272 -15.39 0.36 3.02
C ALA A 272 -16.03 -0.33 1.80
N ARG A 273 -17.36 -0.28 1.68
CA ARG A 273 -18.07 -0.79 0.49
C ARG A 273 -17.69 -0.05 -0.77
N THR A 274 -17.56 1.28 -0.72
CA THR A 274 -17.16 2.09 -1.87
C THR A 274 -15.77 1.71 -2.36
N PHE A 275 -14.83 1.54 -1.43
CA PHE A 275 -13.49 1.04 -1.73
C PHE A 275 -13.52 -0.37 -2.33
N ALA A 276 -14.33 -1.27 -1.78
CA ALA A 276 -14.48 -2.63 -2.29
C ALA A 276 -15.11 -2.70 -3.68
N ARG A 277 -16.05 -1.80 -4.02
CA ARG A 277 -16.59 -1.67 -5.39
C ARG A 277 -15.49 -1.27 -6.38
N LEU A 278 -14.61 -0.34 -6.00
CA LEU A 278 -13.44 0.01 -6.81
C LEU A 278 -12.53 -1.21 -7.01
N ALA A 279 -12.34 -2.00 -5.94
CA ALA A 279 -11.59 -3.25 -5.97
C ALA A 279 -12.27 -4.38 -6.77
N ARG A 280 -13.54 -4.19 -7.19
CA ARG A 280 -14.40 -5.24 -7.74
C ARG A 280 -14.49 -6.47 -6.82
N ALA A 281 -14.45 -6.22 -5.51
CA ALA A 281 -14.63 -7.23 -4.48
C ALA A 281 -16.12 -7.40 -4.16
N GLU A 282 -16.51 -8.62 -3.84
CA GLU A 282 -17.87 -8.95 -3.38
C GLU A 282 -17.99 -8.73 -1.87
N GLN A 283 -16.87 -8.82 -1.15
CA GLN A 283 -16.78 -8.58 0.27
C GLN A 283 -15.62 -7.63 0.62
N ALA A 284 -15.77 -6.92 1.73
CA ALA A 284 -14.74 -6.07 2.30
C ALA A 284 -14.45 -6.48 3.74
N LEU A 285 -13.19 -6.63 4.12
CA LEU A 285 -12.77 -6.71 5.51
C LEU A 285 -12.12 -5.39 5.90
N LEU A 286 -12.69 -4.70 6.88
CA LEU A 286 -12.11 -3.50 7.46
C LEU A 286 -11.64 -3.79 8.89
N VAL A 287 -10.39 -3.44 9.18
CA VAL A 287 -9.81 -3.48 10.54
C VAL A 287 -9.54 -2.06 10.99
N VAL A 288 -10.31 -1.57 11.95
CA VAL A 288 -10.09 -0.25 12.57
C VAL A 288 -9.30 -0.44 13.86
N ALA A 289 -8.19 0.28 13.97
CA ALA A 289 -7.30 0.20 15.12
C ALA A 289 -7.19 1.55 15.84
N LYS A 290 -7.14 1.50 17.16
CA LYS A 290 -6.89 2.65 18.03
C LYS A 290 -5.98 2.24 19.17
N LYS A 291 -5.06 3.11 19.57
CA LYS A 291 -4.26 2.92 20.77
C LYS A 291 -5.16 2.94 22.01
N SER A 292 -5.03 1.93 22.85
CA SER A 292 -5.73 1.88 24.13
C SER A 292 -5.19 2.93 25.10
N VAL A 293 -6.07 3.44 25.95
CA VAL A 293 -5.71 4.35 27.05
C VAL A 293 -4.94 3.64 28.17
N THR A 294 -4.94 2.30 28.19
CA THR A 294 -4.24 1.49 29.19
C THR A 294 -3.15 0.62 28.57
N GLY A 295 -1.89 0.88 28.94
CA GLY A 295 -0.74 0.11 28.51
C GLY A 295 -0.44 0.17 27.01
N GLU A 296 0.43 -0.71 26.53
CA GLU A 296 0.80 -0.83 25.11
C GLU A 296 -0.14 -1.79 24.37
N ARG A 297 -1.41 -1.40 24.27
CA ARG A 297 -2.47 -2.22 23.66
C ARG A 297 -3.15 -1.49 22.50
N LEU A 298 -3.70 -2.26 21.58
CA LEU A 298 -4.56 -1.79 20.50
C LEU A 298 -6.00 -2.26 20.74
N GLU A 299 -6.93 -1.32 20.66
CA GLU A 299 -8.35 -1.57 20.47
C GLU A 299 -8.59 -1.83 18.98
N LEU A 300 -9.04 -3.03 18.66
CA LEU A 300 -9.31 -3.46 17.29
C LEU A 300 -10.81 -3.66 17.11
N THR A 301 -11.37 -3.05 16.08
CA THR A 301 -12.72 -3.32 15.57
C THR A 301 -12.57 -3.87 14.17
N ALA A 302 -12.94 -5.12 13.95
CA ALA A 302 -12.83 -5.76 12.65
C ALA A 302 -14.21 -6.21 12.16
N LEU A 303 -14.52 -5.91 10.90
CA LEU A 303 -15.80 -6.22 10.30
C LEU A 303 -15.65 -6.69 8.86
N ARG A 304 -16.36 -7.77 8.53
CA ARG A 304 -16.50 -8.26 7.15
C ARG A 304 -17.88 -7.89 6.64
N LEU A 305 -17.92 -7.26 5.48
CA LEU A 305 -19.11 -6.66 4.88
C LEU A 305 -19.41 -7.33 3.54
N ASP A 306 -20.69 -7.60 3.28
CA ASP A 306 -21.20 -7.86 1.93
C ASP A 306 -21.33 -6.52 1.17
N VAL A 307 -20.66 -6.41 0.02
CA VAL A 307 -20.64 -5.18 -0.77
C VAL A 307 -22.01 -4.87 -1.39
N LYS A 308 -22.86 -5.88 -1.60
CA LYS A 308 -24.16 -5.75 -2.27
C LYS A 308 -25.15 -4.93 -1.45
N ASP A 309 -25.33 -5.27 -0.19
CA ASP A 309 -26.35 -4.66 0.68
C ASP A 309 -25.81 -4.11 2.01
N GLY A 310 -24.53 -4.31 2.30
CA GLY A 310 -23.90 -3.82 3.53
C GLY A 310 -24.17 -4.70 4.74
N HIS A 311 -24.57 -5.96 4.55
CA HIS A 311 -24.67 -6.91 5.65
C HIS A 311 -23.28 -7.18 6.27
N ASN A 312 -23.15 -6.99 7.57
CA ASN A 312 -21.98 -7.38 8.34
C ASN A 312 -21.98 -8.90 8.51
N LEU A 313 -21.20 -9.59 7.68
CA LEU A 313 -21.00 -11.04 7.70
C LEU A 313 -20.16 -11.49 8.89
N ALA A 314 -19.35 -10.60 9.47
CA ALA A 314 -18.69 -10.81 10.76
C ALA A 314 -18.39 -9.46 11.40
N TYR A 315 -18.44 -9.39 12.73
CA TYR A 315 -18.05 -8.21 13.49
C TYR A 315 -17.44 -8.64 14.82
N ARG A 316 -16.22 -8.17 15.11
CA ARG A 316 -15.55 -8.45 16.39
C ARG A 316 -14.83 -7.20 16.89
N VAL A 317 -14.82 -7.03 18.20
CA VAL A 317 -14.07 -5.98 18.90
C VAL A 317 -13.22 -6.64 19.97
N THR A 318 -11.98 -6.18 20.14
CA THR A 318 -11.08 -6.66 21.18
C THR A 318 -10.08 -5.59 21.58
N THR A 319 -9.40 -5.80 22.71
CA THR A 319 -8.22 -5.02 23.12
C THR A 319 -7.08 -5.98 23.38
N LEU A 320 -6.02 -5.92 22.57
CA LEU A 320 -4.90 -6.87 22.60
C LEU A 320 -3.55 -6.14 22.75
N PRO A 321 -2.51 -6.76 23.32
CA PRO A 321 -1.16 -6.20 23.27
C PRO A 321 -0.72 -5.97 21.82
N ALA A 322 -0.15 -4.81 21.51
CA ALA A 322 0.21 -4.47 20.13
C ALA A 322 1.31 -5.38 19.55
N ALA A 323 2.19 -5.90 20.41
CA ALA A 323 3.32 -6.75 20.03
C ALA A 323 2.97 -8.26 19.96
N ASP A 324 1.76 -8.66 20.32
CA ASP A 324 1.34 -10.07 20.33
C ASP A 324 0.69 -10.45 19.00
N GLU A 325 1.52 -10.71 17.98
CA GLU A 325 1.06 -11.11 16.64
C GLU A 325 0.20 -12.38 16.66
N GLY A 326 0.48 -13.31 17.58
CA GLY A 326 -0.29 -14.55 17.75
C GLY A 326 -1.72 -14.28 18.19
N ALA A 327 -1.90 -13.42 19.20
CA ALA A 327 -3.22 -13.01 19.66
C ALA A 327 -4.00 -12.23 18.59
N VAL A 328 -3.32 -11.34 17.85
CA VAL A 328 -3.92 -10.59 16.73
C VAL A 328 -4.35 -11.54 15.62
N SER A 329 -3.50 -12.49 15.22
CA SER A 329 -3.81 -13.48 14.18
C SER A 329 -4.99 -14.37 14.57
N ALA A 330 -5.05 -14.85 15.82
CA ALA A 330 -6.17 -15.64 16.32
C ALA A 330 -7.49 -14.84 16.34
N PHE A 331 -7.42 -13.55 16.70
CA PHE A 331 -8.58 -12.65 16.63
C PHE A 331 -9.09 -12.49 15.19
N LEU A 332 -8.19 -12.21 14.24
CA LEU A 332 -8.53 -12.00 12.83
C LEU A 332 -9.06 -13.29 12.18
N SER A 333 -8.47 -14.44 12.48
CA SER A 333 -8.92 -15.75 11.99
C SER A 333 -10.36 -16.05 12.37
N GLY A 334 -10.79 -15.65 13.58
CA GLY A 334 -12.18 -15.86 14.02
C GLY A 334 -13.24 -15.07 13.23
N LEU A 335 -12.86 -14.08 12.41
CA LEU A 335 -13.78 -13.37 11.51
C LEU A 335 -14.24 -14.22 10.31
N PHE A 336 -13.55 -15.34 10.08
CA PHE A 336 -13.80 -16.26 8.96
C PHE A 336 -14.43 -17.58 9.41
N ALA A 337 -14.67 -17.76 10.71
CA ALA A 337 -15.22 -19.00 11.26
C ALA A 337 -16.66 -19.27 10.82
N ALA A 338 -17.52 -18.25 10.84
CA ALA A 338 -18.92 -18.33 10.40
C ALA A 338 -19.40 -16.97 9.88
N ASP A 339 -20.48 -17.00 9.11
CA ASP A 339 -21.17 -15.78 8.65
C ASP A 339 -22.33 -15.47 9.59
N GLU A 340 -22.46 -14.21 10.00
CA GLU A 340 -23.56 -13.75 10.84
C GLU A 340 -24.90 -13.97 10.12
N PRO A 341 -25.89 -14.62 10.75
CA PRO A 341 -27.19 -14.82 10.13
C PRO A 341 -27.93 -13.49 9.97
N ARG A 342 -28.65 -13.36 8.85
CA ARG A 342 -29.57 -12.22 8.64
C ARG A 342 -30.69 -12.25 9.67
N GLN A 343 -31.07 -11.07 10.17
CA GLN A 343 -32.20 -10.93 11.08
C GLN A 343 -33.49 -10.70 10.28
N ASN A 344 -34.42 -11.65 10.30
CA ASN A 344 -35.68 -11.60 9.55
C ASN A 344 -35.49 -11.32 8.04
N GLY A 345 -34.39 -11.80 7.46
CA GLY A 345 -34.03 -11.56 6.06
C GLY A 345 -33.36 -10.19 5.78
N ALA A 346 -33.32 -9.29 6.76
CA ALA A 346 -32.67 -7.99 6.65
C ALA A 346 -31.16 -8.06 6.95
N PRO A 347 -30.35 -7.16 6.37
CA PRO A 347 -28.93 -7.06 6.69
C PRO A 347 -28.72 -6.64 8.15
N VAL A 348 -27.79 -7.30 8.83
CA VAL A 348 -27.30 -6.92 10.16
C VAL A 348 -26.18 -5.90 10.01
N THR A 349 -26.21 -4.82 10.80
CA THR A 349 -25.14 -3.81 10.88
C THR A 349 -24.77 -3.53 12.34
N HIS A 350 -23.51 -3.17 12.58
CA HIS A 350 -22.97 -2.89 13.93
C HIS A 350 -22.47 -1.45 14.09
N GLY A 351 -22.78 -0.57 13.15
CA GLY A 351 -22.53 0.85 13.30
C GLY A 351 -23.63 1.51 14.13
N GLU A 352 -23.26 2.44 15.00
CA GLU A 352 -24.22 3.35 15.60
C GLU A 352 -24.91 4.13 14.45
N SER A 353 -26.24 4.08 14.40
CA SER A 353 -26.97 5.14 13.70
C SER A 353 -26.56 6.44 14.39
N SER A 354 -25.98 7.41 13.66
CA SER A 354 -25.64 8.72 14.23
C SER A 354 -26.81 9.20 15.10
N GLY A 355 -26.57 9.33 16.41
CA GLY A 355 -27.62 9.19 17.43
C GLY A 355 -28.93 9.94 17.17
N GLY A 356 -30.04 9.27 17.48
CA GLY A 356 -31.22 9.89 18.08
C GLY A 356 -31.99 10.96 17.29
N GLY A 357 -31.99 10.93 15.96
CA GLY A 357 -32.88 11.75 15.14
C GLY A 357 -33.85 10.89 14.35
N SER A 358 -35.13 11.31 14.28
CA SER A 358 -36.14 10.75 13.33
C SER A 358 -35.47 10.37 12.01
N GLY A 359 -35.78 9.19 11.43
CA GLY A 359 -35.08 8.64 10.26
C GLY A 359 -34.92 9.59 9.06
N ARG A 360 -35.69 10.68 9.00
CA ARG A 360 -35.54 11.79 8.07
C ARG A 360 -34.28 12.65 8.31
N VAL A 361 -33.91 12.92 9.55
CA VAL A 361 -32.70 13.68 9.91
C VAL A 361 -31.44 12.92 9.49
N VAL A 362 -31.43 11.60 9.74
CA VAL A 362 -30.30 10.71 9.37
C VAL A 362 -30.15 10.62 7.86
N ALA A 363 -31.26 10.37 7.15
CA ALA A 363 -31.26 10.39 5.68
C ALA A 363 -30.83 11.76 5.12
N GLY A 364 -31.23 12.85 5.78
CA GLY A 364 -30.84 14.21 5.44
C GLY A 364 -29.32 14.45 5.51
N ILE A 365 -28.70 14.08 6.63
CA ILE A 365 -27.25 14.26 6.85
C ILE A 365 -26.44 13.36 5.91
N SER A 366 -26.83 12.09 5.73
CA SER A 366 -26.13 11.17 4.82
C SER A 366 -26.17 11.64 3.37
N LEU A 367 -27.30 12.18 2.91
CA LEU A 367 -27.42 12.74 1.56
C LEU A 367 -26.59 14.02 1.39
N LEU A 368 -26.43 14.83 2.44
CA LEU A 368 -25.53 15.98 2.42
C LEU A 368 -24.05 15.56 2.39
N ALA A 369 -23.65 14.54 3.15
CA ALA A 369 -22.29 14.01 3.10
C ALA A 369 -21.97 13.41 1.73
N ALA A 370 -22.89 12.61 1.16
CA ALA A 370 -22.79 12.09 -0.19
C ALA A 370 -22.73 13.21 -1.25
N SER A 371 -23.46 14.31 -1.05
CA SER A 371 -23.39 15.47 -1.94
C SER A 371 -22.00 16.12 -1.96
N GLY A 372 -21.33 16.23 -0.80
CA GLY A 372 -19.97 16.77 -0.71
C GLY A 372 -18.95 15.88 -1.43
N ALA A 373 -19.07 14.56 -1.28
CA ALA A 373 -18.23 13.59 -1.97
C ALA A 373 -18.43 13.63 -3.50
N LEU A 374 -19.68 13.67 -3.97
CA LEU A 374 -20.00 13.78 -5.39
C LEU A 374 -19.56 15.11 -6.00
N ALA A 375 -19.67 16.21 -5.25
CA ALA A 375 -19.15 17.51 -5.69
C ALA A 375 -17.62 17.47 -5.86
N ALA A 376 -16.89 16.81 -4.94
CA ALA A 376 -15.44 16.63 -5.05
C ALA A 376 -15.04 15.79 -6.27
N VAL A 377 -15.79 14.71 -6.56
CA VAL A 377 -15.62 13.91 -7.78
C VAL A 377 -15.88 14.75 -9.03
N GLY A 378 -16.93 15.57 -9.02
CA GLY A 378 -17.25 16.50 -10.10
C GLY A 378 -16.12 17.49 -10.39
N ILE A 379 -15.53 18.08 -9.34
CA ILE A 379 -14.39 18.99 -9.45
C ILE A 379 -13.17 18.26 -10.05
N ALA A 380 -12.84 17.07 -9.55
CA ALA A 380 -11.69 16.30 -10.04
C ALA A 380 -11.86 15.88 -11.51
N CYS A 381 -13.06 15.46 -11.90
CA CYS A 381 -13.39 15.13 -13.29
C CYS A 381 -13.37 16.38 -14.19
N GLY A 382 -13.87 17.52 -13.71
CA GLY A 382 -13.83 18.79 -14.44
C GLY A 382 -12.40 19.28 -14.70
N VAL A 383 -11.53 19.20 -13.69
CA VAL A 383 -10.09 19.51 -13.84
C VAL A 383 -9.44 18.57 -14.85
N SER A 384 -9.77 17.27 -14.80
CA SER A 384 -9.25 16.27 -15.73
C SER A 384 -9.74 16.48 -17.17
N ALA A 385 -11.00 16.88 -17.34
CA ALA A 385 -11.57 17.26 -18.64
C ALA A 385 -10.86 18.50 -19.21
N GLY A 386 -10.62 19.52 -18.38
CA GLY A 386 -9.87 20.72 -18.75
C GLY A 386 -8.43 20.41 -19.17
N ALA A 387 -7.72 19.58 -18.40
CA ALA A 387 -6.36 19.14 -18.74
C ALA A 387 -6.33 18.39 -20.09
N LYS A 388 -7.30 17.51 -20.35
CA LYS A 388 -7.42 16.79 -21.62
C LYS A 388 -7.80 17.69 -22.79
N ALA A 389 -8.59 18.73 -22.55
CA ALA A 389 -8.91 19.73 -23.56
C ALA A 389 -7.67 20.55 -23.97
N VAL A 390 -6.83 20.94 -22.99
CA VAL A 390 -5.53 21.61 -23.25
C VAL A 390 -4.59 20.70 -24.02
N GLU A 391 -4.46 19.44 -23.61
CA GLU A 391 -3.61 18.44 -24.29
C GLU A 391 -4.11 18.13 -25.71
N TYR A 392 -5.43 18.12 -25.92
CA TYR A 392 -6.04 17.98 -27.25
C TYR A 392 -5.79 19.20 -28.15
N GLN A 393 -5.76 20.41 -27.59
CA GLN A 393 -5.44 21.64 -28.34
C GLN A 393 -3.95 21.74 -28.72
N GLN A 394 -3.06 21.16 -27.90
CA GLN A 394 -1.62 21.13 -28.13
C GLN A 394 -1.19 20.04 -29.13
N ASN A 395 -2.06 19.07 -29.44
CA ASN A 395 -1.78 18.01 -30.40
C ASN A 395 -2.43 18.28 -31.78
N PRO A 396 -1.79 17.90 -32.89
CA PRO A 396 -2.38 18.02 -34.22
C PRO A 396 -3.71 17.25 -34.33
N GLN A 397 -4.79 17.96 -34.68
CA GLN A 397 -6.17 17.43 -34.72
C GLN A 397 -6.49 16.67 -36.01
N VAL A 398 -5.52 15.89 -36.49
CA VAL A 398 -5.72 14.89 -37.55
C VAL A 398 -6.39 13.66 -36.96
N ARG A 399 -7.21 12.91 -37.73
CA ARG A 399 -7.87 11.66 -37.28
C ARG A 399 -6.88 10.53 -37.01
N THR A 400 -6.02 10.72 -36.03
CA THR A 400 -5.11 9.72 -35.48
C THR A 400 -5.74 9.13 -34.23
N GLN A 401 -5.29 7.93 -33.86
CA GLN A 401 -5.77 7.23 -32.68
C GLN A 401 -5.56 8.06 -31.39
N VAL A 402 -4.49 8.87 -31.35
CA VAL A 402 -4.13 9.72 -30.20
C VAL A 402 -5.13 10.87 -30.02
N SER A 403 -5.46 11.61 -31.08
CA SER A 403 -6.40 12.75 -30.99
C SER A 403 -7.83 12.26 -30.69
N GLN A 404 -8.24 11.13 -31.26
CA GLN A 404 -9.54 10.50 -30.97
C GLN A 404 -9.63 10.02 -29.51
N ASN A 405 -8.55 9.43 -28.98
CA ASN A 405 -8.49 9.02 -27.58
C ASN A 405 -8.57 10.21 -26.62
N LEU A 406 -7.84 11.30 -26.90
CA LEU A 406 -7.88 12.51 -26.08
C LEU A 406 -9.27 13.17 -26.08
N ALA A 407 -9.91 13.28 -27.26
CA ALA A 407 -11.26 13.82 -27.36
C ALA A 407 -12.31 12.95 -26.63
N THR A 408 -12.20 11.64 -26.76
CA THR A 408 -13.13 10.69 -26.12
C THR A 408 -12.97 10.70 -24.60
N GLN A 409 -11.72 10.69 -24.10
CA GLN A 409 -11.43 10.78 -22.68
C GLN A 409 -11.88 12.13 -22.10
N GLY A 410 -11.61 13.24 -22.77
CA GLY A 410 -12.05 14.57 -22.35
C GLY A 410 -13.58 14.68 -22.22
N ARG A 411 -14.32 14.17 -23.21
CA ARG A 411 -15.79 14.11 -23.15
C ARG A 411 -16.30 13.22 -22.02
N THR A 412 -15.65 12.08 -21.80
CA THR A 412 -16.02 11.15 -20.74
C THR A 412 -15.87 11.80 -19.36
N PHE A 413 -14.76 12.50 -19.11
CA PHE A 413 -14.56 13.24 -17.87
C PHE A 413 -15.52 14.41 -17.71
N SER A 414 -15.86 15.12 -18.80
CA SER A 414 -16.87 16.19 -18.76
C SER A 414 -18.25 15.66 -18.37
N VAL A 415 -18.71 14.58 -19.01
CA VAL A 415 -20.01 13.97 -18.67
C VAL A 415 -20.02 13.45 -17.24
N LEU A 416 -18.92 12.85 -16.78
CA LEU A 416 -18.79 12.36 -15.42
C LEU A 416 -18.81 13.52 -14.40
N ALA A 417 -18.19 14.66 -14.73
CA ALA A 417 -18.25 15.87 -13.93
C ALA A 417 -19.69 16.39 -13.82
N ASP A 418 -20.39 16.53 -14.95
CA ASP A 418 -21.76 17.05 -15.00
C ASP A 418 -22.74 16.15 -14.23
N VAL A 419 -22.68 14.84 -14.44
CA VAL A 419 -23.52 13.87 -13.71
C VAL A 419 -23.22 13.92 -12.21
N SER A 420 -21.94 14.05 -11.83
CA SER A 420 -21.55 14.13 -10.42
C SER A 420 -22.06 15.42 -9.77
N PHE A 421 -21.96 16.57 -10.44
CA PHE A 421 -22.50 17.84 -9.94
C PHE A 421 -24.03 17.84 -9.85
N LEU A 422 -24.73 17.31 -10.87
CA LEU A 422 -26.19 17.20 -10.85
C LEU A 422 -26.67 16.26 -9.73
N THR A 423 -25.99 15.14 -9.54
CA THR A 423 -26.32 14.19 -8.48
C THR A 423 -25.98 14.76 -7.10
N ALA A 424 -24.88 15.52 -6.99
CA ALA A 424 -24.54 16.26 -5.77
C ALA A 424 -25.61 17.29 -5.42
N LEU A 425 -26.05 18.11 -6.39
CA LEU A 425 -27.10 19.11 -6.19
C LEU A 425 -28.45 18.47 -5.82
N ALA A 426 -28.84 17.39 -6.49
CA ALA A 426 -30.04 16.64 -6.16
C ALA A 426 -29.98 16.05 -4.74
N SER A 427 -28.84 15.44 -4.38
CA SER A 427 -28.62 14.87 -3.04
C SER A 427 -28.58 15.95 -1.97
N ALA A 428 -27.98 17.12 -2.25
CA ALA A 428 -27.99 18.27 -1.35
C ALA A 428 -29.41 18.83 -1.17
N GLY A 429 -30.19 18.94 -2.24
CA GLY A 429 -31.58 19.40 -2.19
C GLY A 429 -32.48 18.47 -1.37
N VAL A 430 -32.40 17.15 -1.62
CA VAL A 430 -33.17 16.17 -0.84
C VAL A 430 -32.67 16.11 0.60
N GLY A 431 -31.35 16.16 0.81
CA GLY A 431 -30.74 16.15 2.14
C GLY A 431 -31.17 17.34 2.99
N THR A 432 -31.06 18.56 2.46
CA THR A 432 -31.52 19.79 3.13
C THR A 432 -33.03 19.79 3.38
N TYR A 433 -33.85 19.31 2.44
CA TYR A 433 -35.30 19.21 2.60
C TYR A 433 -35.68 18.26 3.75
N LEU A 434 -35.03 17.10 3.85
CA LEU A 434 -35.29 16.13 4.92
C LEU A 434 -34.86 16.63 6.30
N LEU A 435 -33.81 17.44 6.38
CA LEU A 435 -33.41 18.15 7.60
C LEU A 435 -34.41 19.26 7.98
N ALA A 436 -34.88 20.04 7.01
CA ALA A 436 -35.83 21.14 7.25
C ALA A 436 -37.23 20.66 7.62
N SER A 437 -37.65 19.49 7.14
CA SER A 437 -38.97 18.88 7.40
C SER A 437 -39.00 17.94 8.61
N ALA A 438 -37.90 17.85 9.37
CA ALA A 438 -37.85 17.03 10.57
C ALA A 438 -38.67 17.65 11.73
N PRO A 439 -39.45 16.85 12.48
CA PRO A 439 -40.25 17.35 13.59
C PRO A 439 -39.35 17.90 14.72
N LYS A 440 -39.61 19.12 15.17
CA LYS A 440 -38.97 19.69 16.38
C LYS A 440 -39.57 19.00 17.62
N GLY A 441 -38.73 18.42 18.47
CA GLY A 441 -39.14 17.80 19.73
C GLY A 441 -39.74 18.83 20.71
N PRO A 442 -40.47 18.37 21.76
CA PRO A 442 -41.18 19.25 22.68
C PRO A 442 -40.20 20.08 23.52
N SER A 443 -40.38 21.40 23.52
CA SER A 443 -39.70 22.32 24.43
C SER A 443 -40.30 22.20 25.83
N THR A 444 -39.46 21.89 26.82
CA THR A 444 -39.81 22.01 28.25
C THR A 444 -39.90 23.49 28.63
N GLU A 445 -41.13 24.01 28.75
CA GLU A 445 -41.42 25.20 29.54
C GLU A 445 -41.47 24.81 31.04
N PRO A 446 -41.05 25.68 31.98
CA PRO A 446 -41.15 25.38 33.41
C PRO A 446 -42.61 25.35 33.88
N GLU A 447 -42.96 24.25 34.55
CA GLU A 447 -44.29 23.89 35.04
C GLU A 447 -44.75 24.78 36.20
N GLU A 448 -45.88 25.48 36.00
CA GLU A 448 -46.64 26.19 37.04
C GLU A 448 -47.45 25.18 37.88
N ALA A 449 -47.15 25.08 39.19
CA ALA A 449 -47.82 24.16 40.11
C ALA A 449 -49.25 24.62 40.49
N PRO A 450 -50.15 23.69 40.89
CA PRO A 450 -51.58 23.77 40.60
C PRO A 450 -52.41 24.50 41.68
N ARG A 451 -53.49 25.13 41.25
CA ARG A 451 -54.55 25.68 42.13
C ARG A 451 -55.63 24.62 42.43
N PRO A 452 -56.16 24.54 43.66
CA PRO A 452 -57.52 24.08 43.91
C PRO A 452 -58.50 25.25 44.07
N ARG A 453 -59.75 24.99 43.67
CA ARG A 453 -60.86 25.94 43.55
C ARG A 453 -61.70 26.06 44.84
N LYS A 454 -62.22 27.28 45.02
CA LYS A 454 -63.51 27.76 45.57
C LYS A 454 -64.09 27.10 46.84
N ASP A 455 -64.39 27.93 47.85
CA ASP A 455 -65.77 28.31 48.23
C ASP A 455 -65.77 29.30 49.42
N GLY A 456 -66.82 30.14 49.53
CA GLY A 456 -67.19 30.77 50.80
C GLY A 456 -67.18 32.30 50.84
N ALA A 457 -68.37 32.88 50.90
CA ALA A 457 -68.65 34.30 50.94
C ALA A 457 -68.48 34.95 52.34
N ALA A 458 -68.21 36.27 52.30
CA ALA A 458 -68.68 37.33 53.21
C ALA A 458 -68.17 37.40 54.66
N LYS A 459 -67.50 38.52 55.00
CA LYS A 459 -68.08 39.68 55.74
C LYS A 459 -67.03 40.78 56.01
N ARG A 460 -67.49 42.04 55.98
CA ARG A 460 -66.75 43.30 56.24
C ARG A 460 -66.47 43.54 57.73
N ALA A 461 -65.35 44.20 58.05
CA ALA A 461 -65.18 45.44 58.87
C ALA A 461 -63.72 45.59 59.40
N PRO A 462 -63.31 46.75 59.97
CA PRO A 462 -62.94 48.06 59.41
C PRO A 462 -61.40 48.31 59.47
N PRO A 463 -60.83 49.43 58.95
CA PRO A 463 -59.38 49.61 58.85
C PRO A 463 -58.73 50.19 60.12
N PRO A 464 -57.50 49.79 60.49
CA PRO A 464 -56.63 50.51 61.42
C PRO A 464 -55.54 51.33 60.67
N PRO A 465 -54.80 52.24 61.36
CA PRO A 465 -54.25 53.50 60.84
C PRO A 465 -52.94 53.33 60.02
N PRO A 466 -52.47 54.36 59.30
CA PRO A 466 -51.34 54.21 58.38
C PRO A 466 -50.02 53.93 59.13
N PRO A 467 -49.13 53.06 58.59
CA PRO A 467 -47.84 52.79 59.20
C PRO A 467 -46.81 53.88 58.86
N ASP A 468 -45.88 54.02 59.79
CA ASP A 468 -44.83 55.03 59.87
C ASP A 468 -43.88 55.06 58.67
N ARG A 469 -43.47 56.27 58.28
CA ARG A 469 -42.54 56.54 57.16
C ARG A 469 -41.09 56.10 57.41
N GLY A 470 -40.80 55.42 58.52
CA GLY A 470 -39.45 55.01 58.92
C GLY A 470 -38.93 53.73 58.25
N GLU A 471 -39.79 52.74 58.00
CA GLU A 471 -39.34 51.40 57.58
C GLU A 471 -39.12 51.27 56.05
N ALA A 472 -39.82 52.07 55.24
CA ALA A 472 -39.65 52.07 53.78
C ALA A 472 -38.31 52.69 53.31
N GLN A 473 -37.68 53.53 54.14
CA GLN A 473 -36.37 54.11 53.81
C GLN A 473 -35.19 53.21 54.20
N ALA A 474 -35.37 52.30 55.17
CA ALA A 474 -34.32 51.38 55.60
C ALA A 474 -34.13 50.19 54.64
N GLN A 475 -35.22 49.70 54.03
CA GLN A 475 -35.16 48.59 53.08
C GLN A 475 -34.57 49.00 51.72
N LYS A 476 -34.97 50.17 51.20
CA LYS A 476 -34.45 50.72 49.94
C LYS A 476 -32.93 50.96 49.99
N LYS A 477 -32.41 51.39 51.14
CA LYS A 477 -30.97 51.61 51.35
C LYS A 477 -30.15 50.32 51.31
N LYS A 478 -30.70 49.19 51.80
CA LYS A 478 -30.06 47.88 51.76
C LYS A 478 -30.08 47.26 50.35
N ASP A 479 -31.18 47.44 49.61
CA ASP A 479 -31.30 46.92 48.24
C ASP A 479 -30.40 47.70 47.26
N ASP A 480 -30.27 49.02 47.43
CA ASP A 480 -29.36 49.86 46.64
C ASP A 480 -27.87 49.52 46.92
N GLU A 481 -27.52 49.19 48.17
CA GLU A 481 -26.16 48.79 48.58
C GLU A 481 -25.79 47.39 48.06
N ALA A 482 -26.74 46.45 48.05
CA ALA A 482 -26.56 45.12 47.47
C ALA A 482 -26.43 45.17 45.94
N ALA A 483 -27.20 46.03 45.27
CA ALA A 483 -27.10 46.25 43.82
C ALA A 483 -25.76 46.91 43.42
N ALA A 484 -25.23 47.80 44.25
CA ALA A 484 -23.92 48.41 44.03
C ALA A 484 -22.78 47.38 44.12
N LYS A 485 -22.80 46.51 45.15
CA LYS A 485 -21.81 45.42 45.31
C LYS A 485 -21.82 44.44 44.14
N LYS A 486 -23.00 44.06 43.65
CA LYS A 486 -23.12 43.14 42.51
C LYS A 486 -22.56 43.75 41.22
N ARG A 487 -22.78 45.04 40.98
CA ARG A 487 -22.19 45.75 39.84
C ARG A 487 -20.66 45.82 39.90
N GLU A 488 -20.11 45.93 41.11
CA GLU A 488 -18.66 45.93 41.33
C GLU A 488 -18.04 44.55 41.07
N GLU A 489 -18.70 43.47 41.52
CA GLU A 489 -18.29 42.09 41.24
C GLU A 489 -18.39 41.75 39.74
N ASP A 490 -19.47 42.14 39.08
CA ASP A 490 -19.65 41.93 37.63
C ASP A 490 -18.59 42.70 36.82
N ALA A 491 -18.27 43.93 37.23
CA ALA A 491 -17.21 44.72 36.60
C ALA A 491 -15.81 44.11 36.82
N ALA A 492 -15.54 43.55 38.00
CA ALA A 492 -14.28 42.85 38.30
C ALA A 492 -14.17 41.53 37.51
N ALA A 493 -15.27 40.79 37.36
CA ALA A 493 -15.32 39.57 36.56
C ALA A 493 -15.09 39.86 35.07
N GLN A 494 -15.65 40.96 34.56
CA GLN A 494 -15.44 41.38 33.17
C GLN A 494 -13.98 41.74 32.90
N ARG A 495 -13.33 42.50 33.80
CA ARG A 495 -11.90 42.83 33.67
C ARG A 495 -11.00 41.61 33.62
N ARG A 496 -11.28 40.59 34.46
CA ARG A 496 -10.53 39.33 34.45
C ARG A 496 -10.66 38.58 33.12
N ARG A 497 -11.85 38.57 32.52
CA ARG A 497 -12.08 37.97 31.20
C ARG A 497 -11.33 38.72 30.10
N ASP A 498 -11.32 40.04 30.17
CA ASP A 498 -10.61 40.88 29.20
C ASP A 498 -9.08 40.69 29.31
N ASP A 499 -8.54 40.60 30.53
CA ASP A 499 -7.12 40.31 30.79
C ASP A 499 -6.72 38.90 30.28
N GLU A 500 -7.57 37.90 30.50
CA GLU A 500 -7.35 36.52 30.04
C GLU A 500 -7.41 36.42 28.51
N ALA A 501 -8.33 37.15 27.87
CA ALA A 501 -8.42 37.26 26.42
C ALA A 501 -7.21 37.97 25.80
N GLN A 502 -6.65 38.99 26.46
CA GLN A 502 -5.41 39.64 26.03
C GLN A 502 -4.19 38.72 26.18
N ALA A 503 -4.13 37.93 27.27
CA ALA A 503 -3.05 36.95 27.47
C ALA A 503 -3.08 35.82 26.41
N LEU A 504 -4.27 35.36 26.02
CA LEU A 504 -4.44 34.38 24.94
C LEU A 504 -4.00 34.94 23.58
N LYS A 505 -4.42 36.17 23.23
CA LYS A 505 -3.96 36.83 21.99
C LYS A 505 -2.44 36.96 21.92
N LYS A 506 -1.80 37.32 23.03
CA LYS A 506 -0.34 37.45 23.09
C LYS A 506 0.37 36.10 22.90
N LYS A 507 -0.18 35.02 23.48
CA LYS A 507 0.34 33.66 23.25
C LYS A 507 0.17 33.19 21.80
N ASP A 508 -0.95 33.50 21.17
CA ASP A 508 -1.19 33.16 19.76
C ASP A 508 -0.26 33.94 18.82
N GLU A 509 0.03 35.20 19.13
CA GLU A 509 1.01 36.02 18.40
C GLU A 509 2.45 35.49 18.56
N GLU A 510 2.86 35.10 19.77
CA GLU A 510 4.17 34.48 20.01
C GLU A 510 4.30 33.12 19.31
N ALA A 511 3.25 32.29 19.33
CA ALA A 511 3.22 31.02 18.60
C ALA A 511 3.27 31.20 17.08
N ALA A 512 2.58 32.21 16.55
CA ALA A 512 2.62 32.56 15.13
C ALA A 512 4.00 33.10 14.71
N ALA A 513 4.67 33.88 15.56
CA ALA A 513 6.02 34.36 15.32
C ALA A 513 7.03 33.21 15.28
N LYS A 514 6.96 32.29 16.24
CA LYS A 514 7.83 31.10 16.28
C LYS A 514 7.64 30.21 15.05
N LYS A 515 6.39 30.00 14.62
CA LYS A 515 6.09 29.23 13.40
C LYS A 515 6.70 29.87 12.15
N ARG A 516 6.70 31.21 12.06
CA ARG A 516 7.32 31.93 10.93
C ARG A 516 8.84 31.77 10.91
N GLU A 517 9.49 31.73 12.08
CA GLU A 517 10.93 31.47 12.18
C GLU A 517 11.26 30.02 11.79
N ASP A 518 10.48 29.05 12.25
CA ASP A 518 10.65 27.63 11.91
C ASP A 518 10.43 27.39 10.40
N ASP A 519 9.41 28.02 9.80
CA ASP A 519 9.13 27.94 8.36
C ASP A 519 10.25 28.60 7.53
N ALA A 520 10.83 29.72 8.00
CA ALA A 520 11.95 30.39 7.35
C ALA A 520 13.25 29.56 7.42
N ALA A 521 13.53 28.93 8.56
CA ALA A 521 14.66 28.02 8.72
C ALA A 521 14.52 26.77 7.84
N ALA A 522 13.32 26.20 7.74
CA ALA A 522 13.01 25.08 6.85
C ALA A 522 13.20 25.46 5.37
N ALA A 523 12.80 26.67 4.97
CA ALA A 523 12.98 27.17 3.61
C ALA A 523 14.46 27.39 3.25
N GLN A 524 15.29 27.87 4.18
CA GLN A 524 16.75 27.97 3.96
C GLN A 524 17.41 26.61 3.83
N LYS A 525 17.01 25.63 4.66
CA LYS A 525 17.53 24.25 4.58
C LYS A 525 17.21 23.59 3.23
N ARG A 526 15.97 23.74 2.74
CA ARG A 526 15.56 23.23 1.42
C ARG A 526 16.38 23.82 0.27
N LYS A 527 16.67 25.13 0.30
CA LYS A 527 17.55 25.77 -0.70
C LYS A 527 18.99 25.25 -0.67
N GLY A 528 19.50 24.89 0.51
CA GLY A 528 20.81 24.26 0.67
C GLY A 528 20.84 22.84 0.12
N ASP A 529 19.82 22.04 0.46
CA ASP A 529 19.70 20.64 0.03
C ASP A 529 19.51 20.52 -1.49
N ASP A 530 18.69 21.39 -2.12
CA ASP A 530 18.50 21.45 -3.57
C ASP A 530 19.80 21.84 -4.32
N GLY A 531 20.59 22.75 -3.74
CA GLY A 531 21.89 23.13 -4.28
C GLY A 531 22.91 21.98 -4.23
N GLN A 532 22.90 21.22 -3.14
CA GLN A 532 23.77 20.06 -2.95
C GLN A 532 23.37 18.88 -3.85
N ALA A 533 22.08 18.66 -4.04
CA ALA A 533 21.56 17.65 -4.96
C ALA A 533 21.94 17.97 -6.42
N LYS A 534 21.80 19.23 -6.84
CA LYS A 534 22.17 19.67 -8.19
C LYS A 534 23.68 19.54 -8.45
N ALA A 535 24.52 19.86 -7.47
CA ALA A 535 25.97 19.69 -7.58
C ALA A 535 26.39 18.21 -7.70
N LYS A 536 25.72 17.30 -6.97
CA LYS A 536 25.96 15.85 -7.09
C LYS A 536 25.52 15.28 -8.43
N ASP A 537 24.38 15.73 -8.96
CA ASP A 537 23.90 15.32 -10.28
C ASP A 537 24.82 15.80 -11.41
N ASP A 538 25.31 17.04 -11.33
CA ASP A 538 26.26 17.59 -12.29
C ASP A 538 27.61 16.87 -12.25
N GLN A 539 28.09 16.48 -11.06
CA GLN A 539 29.31 15.69 -10.91
C GLN A 539 29.14 14.29 -11.50
N ARG A 540 28.03 13.61 -11.18
CA ARG A 540 27.72 12.28 -11.71
C ARG A 540 27.65 12.26 -13.24
N ARG A 541 27.07 13.29 -13.86
CA ARG A 541 27.03 13.42 -15.32
C ARG A 541 28.43 13.54 -15.94
N ARG A 542 29.33 14.29 -15.29
CA ARG A 542 30.73 14.40 -15.74
C ARG A 542 31.48 13.08 -15.62
N ASP A 543 31.28 12.36 -14.52
CA ASP A 543 31.91 11.07 -14.29
C ASP A 543 31.39 10.01 -15.30
N GLU A 544 30.09 10.00 -15.59
CA GLU A 544 29.48 9.14 -16.62
C GLU A 544 30.00 9.47 -18.04
N GLU A 545 30.21 10.75 -18.36
CA GLU A 545 30.75 11.17 -19.66
C GLU A 545 32.23 10.78 -19.81
N GLN A 546 33.04 10.94 -18.76
CA GLN A 546 34.44 10.49 -18.74
C GLN A 546 34.56 8.96 -18.86
N ALA A 547 33.68 8.21 -18.19
CA ALA A 547 33.66 6.75 -18.30
C ALA A 547 33.30 6.28 -19.72
N ARG A 548 32.36 6.96 -20.40
CA ARG A 548 32.01 6.67 -21.80
C ARG A 548 33.18 6.93 -22.75
N GLN A 549 33.88 8.05 -22.57
CA GLN A 549 35.05 8.39 -23.39
C GLN A 549 36.18 7.37 -23.21
N ALA A 550 36.43 6.93 -21.96
CA ALA A 550 37.43 5.90 -21.67
C ALA A 550 37.08 4.53 -22.28
N ASP A 551 35.80 4.14 -22.24
CA ASP A 551 35.34 2.88 -22.84
C ASP A 551 35.42 2.91 -24.38
N GLU A 552 35.08 4.04 -25.02
CA GLU A 552 35.27 4.21 -26.47
C GLU A 552 36.74 4.15 -26.88
N GLU A 553 37.64 4.78 -26.11
CA GLU A 553 39.07 4.75 -26.40
C GLU A 553 39.65 3.33 -26.23
N ARG A 554 39.20 2.60 -25.21
CA ARG A 554 39.56 1.20 -25.00
C ARG A 554 39.09 0.31 -26.15
N LYS A 555 37.84 0.46 -26.60
CA LYS A 555 37.29 -0.28 -27.75
C LYS A 555 38.07 0.01 -29.04
N LYS A 556 38.51 1.25 -29.25
CA LYS A 556 39.35 1.61 -30.40
C LYS A 556 40.72 0.91 -30.34
N LYS A 557 41.37 0.87 -29.18
CA LYS A 557 42.65 0.16 -28.99
C LYS A 557 42.51 -1.35 -29.21
N GLU A 558 41.47 -1.97 -28.63
CA GLU A 558 41.19 -3.40 -28.83
C GLU A 558 40.89 -3.75 -30.30
N ALA A 559 40.20 -2.88 -31.04
CA ALA A 559 39.95 -3.06 -32.46
C ALA A 559 41.22 -2.91 -33.33
N GLU A 560 42.12 -2.00 -32.97
CA GLU A 560 43.40 -1.81 -33.66
C GLU A 560 44.36 -2.99 -33.42
N GLU A 561 44.41 -3.52 -32.20
CA GLU A 561 45.19 -4.72 -31.88
C GLU A 561 44.68 -5.95 -32.62
N LYS A 562 43.35 -6.14 -32.70
CA LYS A 562 42.76 -7.23 -33.50
C LYS A 562 43.13 -7.15 -34.98
N LYS A 563 43.11 -5.95 -35.56
CA LYS A 563 43.53 -5.74 -36.96
C LYS A 563 45.00 -6.08 -37.18
N LYS A 564 45.88 -5.67 -36.26
CA LYS A 564 47.31 -6.00 -36.33
C LYS A 564 47.56 -7.51 -36.22
N ALA A 565 46.87 -8.18 -35.29
CA ALA A 565 46.96 -9.63 -35.12
C ALA A 565 46.45 -10.40 -36.35
N GLU A 566 45.36 -9.92 -36.98
CA GLU A 566 44.82 -10.51 -38.21
C GLU A 566 45.77 -10.34 -39.41
N GLU A 567 46.37 -9.16 -39.56
CA GLU A 567 47.36 -8.90 -40.61
C GLU A 567 48.62 -9.76 -40.44
N GLU A 568 49.12 -9.90 -39.21
CA GLU A 568 50.27 -10.74 -38.90
C GLU A 568 49.98 -12.22 -39.18
N ARG A 569 48.79 -12.71 -38.81
CA ARG A 569 48.37 -14.07 -39.12
C ARG A 569 48.27 -14.31 -40.62
N ARG A 570 47.76 -13.34 -41.40
CA ARG A 570 47.71 -13.45 -42.86
C ARG A 570 49.10 -13.53 -43.49
N ARG A 571 50.07 -12.75 -42.97
CA ARG A 571 51.47 -12.82 -43.40
C ARG A 571 52.09 -14.20 -43.12
N GLN A 572 51.83 -14.78 -41.94
CA GLN A 572 52.30 -16.12 -41.60
C GLN A 572 51.69 -17.20 -42.49
N GLU A 573 50.40 -17.10 -42.82
CA GLU A 573 49.71 -18.01 -43.75
C GLU A 573 50.29 -17.91 -45.17
N GLU A 574 50.55 -16.70 -45.67
CA GLU A 574 51.18 -16.46 -46.98
C GLU A 574 52.62 -17.02 -47.03
N GLU A 575 53.43 -16.83 -45.97
CA GLU A 575 54.80 -17.36 -45.89
C GLU A 575 54.81 -18.90 -45.82
N ALA A 576 53.88 -19.50 -45.06
CA ALA A 576 53.73 -20.95 -44.98
C ALA A 576 53.32 -21.55 -46.33
N ALA A 577 52.40 -20.90 -47.06
CA ALA A 577 52.00 -21.32 -48.40
C ALA A 577 53.18 -21.26 -49.39
N ARG A 578 54.02 -20.22 -49.31
CA ARG A 578 55.21 -20.08 -50.15
C ARG A 578 56.24 -21.18 -49.89
N LYS A 579 56.53 -21.47 -48.61
CA LYS A 579 57.45 -22.57 -48.22
C LYS A 579 56.94 -23.93 -48.68
N LYS A 580 55.62 -24.16 -48.60
CA LYS A 580 55.00 -25.39 -49.09
C LYS A 580 55.17 -25.54 -50.60
N LYS A 581 54.95 -24.47 -51.36
CA LYS A 581 55.13 -24.47 -52.82
C LYS A 581 56.59 -24.75 -53.21
N GLU A 582 57.56 -24.13 -52.55
CA GLU A 582 58.99 -24.38 -52.78
C GLU A 582 59.38 -25.83 -52.47
N ALA A 583 58.80 -26.44 -51.42
CA ALA A 583 59.01 -27.85 -51.09
C ALA A 583 58.39 -28.79 -52.13
N ASP A 584 57.18 -28.49 -52.59
CA ASP A 584 56.49 -29.27 -53.63
C ASP A 584 57.23 -29.20 -54.98
N ASP A 585 57.71 -28.01 -55.37
CA ASP A 585 58.50 -27.83 -56.60
C ASP A 585 59.85 -28.57 -56.53
N LYS A 586 60.51 -28.56 -55.37
CA LYS A 586 61.76 -29.31 -55.15
C LYS A 586 61.55 -30.82 -55.23
N LYS A 587 60.46 -31.32 -54.63
CA LYS A 587 60.10 -32.74 -54.67
C LYS A 587 59.77 -33.22 -56.09
N LYS A 588 59.15 -32.35 -56.89
CA LYS A 588 58.84 -32.61 -58.30
C LYS A 588 60.10 -32.66 -59.17
N HIS A 589 61.07 -31.78 -58.90
CA HIS A 589 62.39 -31.84 -59.54
C HIS A 589 63.15 -33.12 -59.19
N GLU A 590 63.13 -33.56 -57.94
CA GLU A 590 63.74 -34.82 -57.50
C GLU A 590 63.04 -36.06 -58.12
N GLU A 591 61.72 -36.02 -58.31
CA GLU A 591 60.95 -37.08 -59.01
C GLU A 591 61.22 -37.14 -60.52
N ASP A 592 61.40 -36.00 -61.18
CA ASP A 592 61.74 -35.93 -62.61
C ASP A 592 63.19 -36.39 -62.86
N ASP A 593 64.13 -36.08 -61.95
CA ASP A 593 65.51 -36.58 -62.01
C ASP A 593 65.60 -38.10 -61.82
N LEU A 594 64.73 -38.69 -60.98
CA LEU A 594 64.62 -40.14 -60.78
C LEU A 594 63.96 -40.89 -61.96
N ARG A 595 63.21 -40.20 -62.84
CA ARG A 595 62.63 -40.79 -64.07
C ARG A 595 63.57 -40.77 -65.27
N ASN A 596 64.63 -39.96 -65.22
CA ASN A 596 65.63 -39.82 -66.28
C ASN A 596 66.87 -40.71 -66.09
N TYR A 597 66.93 -41.48 -65.00
CA TYR A 597 67.84 -42.61 -64.79
C TYR A 597 67.12 -43.92 -65.10
#